data_AF-A0A160N3N4-F1
#
_entry.id   AF-A0A160N3N4-F1
#
_cell.length_a   1.000
_cell.length_b   1.000
_cell.length_c   1.000
_cell.angle_alpha   90.00
_cell.angle_beta   90.00
_cell.angle_gamma   90.00
#
_symmetry.space_group_name_H-M   'P 1'
#
loop_
_entity.id
_entity.type
_entity.pdbx_description
1 polymer ?
#
loop_
_entity_poly.entity_id
_entity_poly.type
_entity_poly.pdbx_seq_one_letter_code
_entity_poly.pdbx_strand_id
1 'polypeptide(L)'
;MSAHDEWSDWAAQWRTQPVVDVERLRRRALTKRWRMLAMVVFETVTAIGALVQTGWLFAHPGLALRWKLFAAGGTALVVVMWSITLWLRRGTWRAAGARVADLLQLDALRAKAGIRLAQAQLWGFAALLVGVTVLAWPSLQPSAWLHDAALRRLLLVQVVANAPIVLGGVAFCLWYIRRQRRRLARIAQMQSELG
;
A
#
# COMPACT_ATOMS: atom_id res chain seq x y z
N MET A 1 5.94 33.11 -46.87
CA MET A 1 5.83 31.65 -46.61
C MET A 1 4.67 31.13 -47.40
N SER A 2 4.85 30.05 -48.17
CA SER A 2 3.78 29.48 -48.97
C SER A 2 2.92 28.58 -48.09
N ALA A 3 1.60 28.53 -48.32
CA ALA A 3 0.69 27.65 -47.59
C ALA A 3 1.03 26.15 -47.76
N HIS A 4 1.87 25.82 -48.74
CA HIS A 4 2.35 24.45 -48.98
C HIS A 4 3.46 24.05 -48.00
N ASP A 5 4.35 24.99 -47.64
CA ASP A 5 5.43 24.77 -46.67
C ASP A 5 4.87 24.56 -45.25
N GLU A 6 3.86 25.36 -44.85
CA GLU A 6 3.17 25.19 -43.56
C GLU A 6 2.49 23.82 -43.47
N TRP A 7 1.89 23.34 -44.55
CA TRP A 7 1.24 22.03 -44.57
C TRP A 7 2.25 20.89 -44.47
N SER A 8 3.39 20.98 -45.17
CA SER A 8 4.44 19.96 -45.05
C SER A 8 5.05 19.91 -43.66
N ASP A 9 5.24 21.06 -43.02
CA ASP A 9 5.77 21.15 -41.66
C ASP A 9 4.77 20.60 -40.64
N TRP A 10 3.47 20.89 -40.82
CA TRP A 10 2.41 20.30 -40.00
C TRP A 10 2.33 18.79 -40.19
N ALA A 11 2.43 18.28 -41.42
CA ALA A 11 2.43 16.85 -41.70
C ALA A 11 3.67 16.14 -41.12
N ALA A 12 4.84 16.79 -41.15
CA ALA A 12 6.06 16.28 -40.53
C ALA A 12 5.94 16.25 -39.00
N GLN A 13 5.40 17.30 -38.38
CA GLN A 13 5.10 17.35 -36.94
C GLN A 13 4.06 16.30 -36.54
N TRP A 14 3.07 16.05 -37.38
CA TRP A 14 2.03 15.04 -37.09
C TRP A 14 2.57 13.61 -37.16
N ARG A 15 3.55 13.35 -38.04
CA ARG A 15 4.24 12.06 -38.13
C ARG A 15 5.22 11.82 -36.97
N THR A 16 5.76 12.87 -36.38
CA THR A 16 6.69 12.77 -35.23
C THR A 16 5.97 12.79 -33.88
N GLN A 17 4.67 13.11 -33.83
CA GLN A 17 3.91 13.00 -32.59
C GLN A 17 3.90 11.54 -32.11
N PRO A 18 4.35 11.28 -30.87
CA PRO A 18 4.27 9.93 -30.31
C PRO A 18 2.81 9.51 -30.29
N VAL A 19 2.49 8.37 -30.89
CA VAL A 19 1.13 7.80 -30.89
C VAL A 19 0.81 7.36 -29.45
N VAL A 20 0.37 8.31 -28.64
CA VAL A 20 -0.09 8.07 -27.28
C VAL A 20 -1.51 7.53 -27.39
N ASP A 21 -1.65 6.21 -27.25
CA ASP A 21 -2.94 5.53 -27.23
C ASP A 21 -3.74 5.94 -25.98
N VAL A 22 -4.52 7.02 -26.14
CA VAL A 22 -5.38 7.61 -25.11
C VAL A 22 -6.38 6.59 -24.57
N GLU A 23 -6.86 5.68 -25.43
CA GLU A 23 -7.85 4.67 -25.06
C GLU A 23 -7.22 3.56 -24.21
N ARG A 24 -5.98 3.14 -24.49
CA ARG A 24 -5.21 2.27 -23.59
C ARG A 24 -4.95 2.94 -22.23
N LEU A 25 -4.65 4.23 -22.20
CA LEU A 25 -4.45 4.96 -20.94
C LEU A 25 -5.74 5.04 -20.13
N ARG A 26 -6.88 5.31 -20.79
CA ARG A 26 -8.21 5.35 -20.18
C ARG A 26 -8.60 4.01 -19.56
N ARG A 27 -8.45 2.91 -20.31
CA ARG A 27 -8.73 1.54 -19.82
C ARG A 27 -7.87 1.19 -18.60
N ARG A 28 -6.57 1.49 -18.63
CA ARG A 28 -5.68 1.29 -17.48
C ARG A 28 -6.09 2.11 -16.25
N ALA A 29 -6.54 3.34 -16.45
CA ALA A 29 -7.00 4.20 -15.36
C ALA A 29 -8.27 3.64 -14.69
N LEU A 30 -9.21 3.12 -15.49
CA LEU A 30 -10.43 2.47 -14.99
C LEU A 30 -10.13 1.18 -14.22
N THR A 31 -9.28 0.29 -14.76
CA THR A 31 -8.89 -0.94 -14.05
C THR A 31 -8.18 -0.63 -12.74
N LYS A 32 -7.31 0.40 -12.70
CA LYS A 32 -6.67 0.84 -11.46
C LYS A 32 -7.69 1.34 -10.43
N ARG A 33 -8.72 2.07 -10.87
CA ARG A 33 -9.81 2.53 -9.98
C ARG A 33 -10.56 1.36 -9.37
N TRP A 34 -10.95 0.37 -10.16
CA TRP A 34 -11.64 -0.82 -9.65
C TRP A 34 -10.80 -1.61 -8.67
N ARG A 35 -9.51 -1.82 -8.96
CA ARG A 35 -8.58 -2.47 -8.02
C ARG A 35 -8.44 -1.67 -6.73
N MET A 36 -8.41 -0.35 -6.81
CA MET A 36 -8.37 0.51 -5.62
C MET A 36 -9.63 0.38 -4.78
N LEU A 37 -10.81 0.38 -5.40
CA LEU A 37 -12.09 0.20 -4.71
C LEU A 37 -12.18 -1.18 -4.06
N ALA A 38 -11.86 -2.25 -4.79
CA ALA A 38 -11.84 -3.60 -4.24
C ALA A 38 -10.90 -3.71 -3.04
N MET A 39 -9.73 -3.07 -3.11
CA MET A 39 -8.78 -3.04 -2.00
C MET A 39 -9.31 -2.27 -0.80
N VAL A 40 -10.01 -1.14 -1.00
CA VAL A 40 -10.65 -0.39 0.09
C VAL A 40 -11.78 -1.20 0.74
N VAL A 41 -12.60 -1.90 -0.05
CA VAL A 41 -13.63 -2.80 0.48
C VAL A 41 -13.00 -3.89 1.32
N PHE A 42 -11.95 -4.54 0.81
CA PHE A 42 -11.19 -5.55 1.55
C PHE A 42 -10.61 -4.98 2.86
N GLU A 43 -9.90 -3.84 2.81
CA GLU A 43 -9.34 -3.16 3.99
C GLU A 43 -10.45 -2.84 5.02
N THR A 44 -11.63 -2.43 4.57
CA THR A 44 -12.77 -2.09 5.44
C THR A 44 -13.38 -3.34 6.09
N VAL A 45 -13.56 -4.42 5.34
CA VAL A 45 -14.06 -5.70 5.88
C VAL A 45 -13.07 -6.25 6.92
N THR A 46 -11.77 -6.18 6.65
CA THR A 46 -10.74 -6.58 7.62
C THR A 46 -10.77 -5.72 8.90
N ALA A 47 -10.96 -4.40 8.78
CA ALA A 47 -11.09 -3.52 9.93
C ALA A 47 -12.33 -3.84 10.79
N ILE A 48 -13.47 -4.10 10.16
CA ILE A 48 -14.70 -4.54 10.85
C ILE A 48 -14.47 -5.88 11.54
N GLY A 49 -13.84 -6.84 10.85
CA GLY A 49 -13.49 -8.13 11.43
C GLY A 49 -12.61 -8.01 12.67
N ALA A 50 -11.62 -7.11 12.64
CA ALA A 50 -10.75 -6.85 13.79
C ALA A 50 -11.51 -6.23 14.98
N LEU A 51 -12.49 -5.37 14.73
CA LEU A 51 -13.36 -4.81 15.78
C LEU A 51 -14.23 -5.89 16.42
N VAL A 52 -14.86 -6.74 15.61
CA VAL A 52 -15.69 -7.86 16.08
C VAL A 52 -14.86 -8.84 16.90
N GLN A 53 -13.68 -9.23 16.40
CA GLN A 53 -12.77 -10.13 17.09
C GLN A 53 -12.35 -9.57 18.45
N THR A 54 -12.00 -8.29 18.52
CA THR A 54 -11.63 -7.65 19.78
C THR A 54 -12.80 -7.59 20.75
N GLY A 55 -14.01 -7.22 20.30
CA GLY A 55 -15.21 -7.26 21.14
C GLY A 55 -15.47 -8.66 21.72
N TRP A 56 -15.32 -9.70 20.90
CA TRP A 56 -15.45 -11.10 21.34
C TRP A 56 -14.38 -11.51 22.37
N LEU A 57 -13.12 -11.08 22.19
CA LEU A 57 -12.03 -11.32 23.15
C LEU A 57 -12.29 -10.64 24.51
N PHE A 58 -12.91 -9.46 24.52
CA PHE A 58 -13.28 -8.80 25.78
C PHE A 58 -14.38 -9.55 26.53
N ALA A 59 -15.35 -10.12 25.80
CA ALA A 59 -16.43 -10.93 26.36
C ALA A 59 -15.97 -12.29 26.92
N HIS A 60 -14.78 -12.79 26.55
CA HIS A 60 -14.23 -14.03 27.10
C HIS A 60 -13.63 -13.82 28.51
N PRO A 61 -14.14 -14.51 29.55
CA PRO A 61 -13.70 -14.28 30.94
C PRO A 61 -12.34 -14.92 31.28
N GLY A 62 -11.86 -15.90 30.49
CA GLY A 62 -10.60 -16.61 30.76
C GLY A 62 -9.31 -15.94 30.27
N LEU A 63 -9.40 -14.78 29.60
CA LEU A 63 -8.24 -14.12 28.99
C LEU A 63 -7.63 -13.07 29.93
N ALA A 64 -6.32 -13.18 30.17
CA ALA A 64 -5.58 -12.19 30.96
C ALA A 64 -5.67 -10.79 30.33
N LEU A 65 -5.72 -9.75 31.17
CA LEU A 65 -5.89 -8.35 30.76
C LEU A 65 -4.87 -7.91 29.71
N ARG A 66 -3.61 -8.37 29.79
CA ARG A 66 -2.56 -8.06 28.80
C ARG A 66 -2.94 -8.44 27.37
N TRP A 67 -3.64 -9.57 27.18
CA TRP A 67 -4.06 -10.05 25.85
C TRP A 67 -5.23 -9.21 25.32
N LYS A 68 -6.13 -8.78 26.22
CA LYS A 68 -7.23 -7.86 25.87
C LYS A 68 -6.70 -6.48 25.48
N LEU A 69 -5.73 -5.94 26.24
CA LEU A 69 -5.06 -4.66 25.93
C LEU A 69 -4.27 -4.75 24.62
N PHE A 70 -3.60 -5.86 24.36
CA PHE A 70 -2.91 -6.07 23.09
C PHE A 70 -3.88 -6.15 21.91
N ALA A 71 -4.99 -6.87 22.05
CA ALA A 71 -6.03 -6.91 21.03
C ALA A 71 -6.62 -5.51 20.76
N ALA A 72 -6.90 -4.74 21.82
CA ALA A 72 -7.34 -3.36 21.70
C ALA A 72 -6.32 -2.46 20.99
N GLY A 73 -5.03 -2.57 21.36
CA GLY A 73 -3.93 -1.84 20.71
C GLY A 73 -3.75 -2.23 19.25
N GLY A 74 -3.86 -3.52 18.92
CA GLY A 74 -3.83 -4.04 17.55
C GLY A 74 -4.99 -3.51 16.71
N THR A 75 -6.21 -3.52 17.25
CA THR A 75 -7.39 -2.92 16.59
C THR A 75 -7.23 -1.42 16.40
N ALA A 76 -6.73 -0.69 17.40
CA ALA A 76 -6.45 0.73 17.28
C ALA A 76 -5.43 0.99 16.15
N LEU A 77 -4.35 0.19 16.07
CA LEU A 77 -3.39 0.27 14.99
C LEU A 77 -4.03 0.01 13.61
N VAL A 78 -4.90 -1.00 13.49
CA VAL A 78 -5.65 -1.28 12.26
C VAL A 78 -6.54 -0.10 11.87
N VAL A 79 -7.27 0.49 12.80
CA VAL A 79 -8.16 1.64 12.55
C VAL A 79 -7.36 2.88 12.15
N VAL A 80 -6.23 3.15 12.82
CA VAL A 80 -5.32 4.24 12.46
C VAL A 80 -4.77 4.02 11.05
N MET A 81 -4.31 2.80 10.75
CA MET A 81 -3.76 2.48 9.44
C MET A 81 -4.81 2.62 8.34
N TRP A 82 -6.02 2.11 8.55
CA TRP A 82 -7.16 2.26 7.65
C TRP A 82 -7.54 3.73 7.43
N SER A 83 -7.51 4.55 8.49
CA SER A 83 -7.76 5.99 8.38
C SER A 83 -6.70 6.69 7.54
N ILE A 84 -5.42 6.32 7.73
CA ILE A 84 -4.30 6.82 6.91
C ILE A 84 -4.45 6.38 5.45
N THR A 85 -4.84 5.14 5.17
CA THR A 85 -5.02 4.68 3.78
C THR A 85 -6.13 5.45 3.08
N LEU A 86 -7.27 5.67 3.75
CA LEU A 86 -8.36 6.50 3.22
C LEU A 86 -7.93 7.94 2.99
N TRP A 87 -7.25 8.55 3.97
CA TRP A 87 -6.78 9.93 3.87
C TRP A 87 -5.80 10.12 2.71
N LEU A 88 -4.80 9.23 2.57
CA LEU A 88 -3.84 9.27 1.47
C LEU A 88 -4.49 9.01 0.10
N ARG A 89 -5.60 8.26 0.07
CA ARG A 89 -6.32 7.97 -1.18
C ARG A 89 -7.32 9.07 -1.55
N ARG A 90 -7.81 9.92 -0.64
CA ARG A 90 -8.89 10.91 -0.88
C ARG A 90 -8.74 11.76 -2.16
N GLY A 91 -7.51 12.13 -2.55
CA GLY A 91 -7.25 12.90 -3.78
C GLY A 91 -7.12 12.09 -5.08
N THR A 92 -7.07 10.76 -5.00
CA THR A 92 -6.77 9.87 -6.14
C THR A 92 -7.99 9.30 -6.86
N TRP A 93 -9.19 9.61 -6.34
CA TRP A 93 -10.48 9.07 -6.79
C TRP A 93 -11.07 9.85 -7.97
N ARG A 94 -10.48 11.02 -8.29
CA ARG A 94 -10.90 11.85 -9.42
C ARG A 94 -10.89 11.07 -10.73
N ALA A 95 -11.91 11.32 -11.56
CA ALA A 95 -11.98 10.81 -12.92
C ALA A 95 -10.81 11.37 -13.74
N ALA A 96 -10.31 10.57 -14.67
CA ALA A 96 -9.30 11.01 -15.62
C ALA A 96 -9.87 12.17 -16.47
N GLY A 97 -9.14 13.30 -16.54
CA GLY A 97 -9.43 14.37 -17.50
C GLY A 97 -9.27 13.89 -18.94
N ALA A 98 -9.82 14.64 -19.89
CA ALA A 98 -9.75 14.30 -21.32
C ALA A 98 -8.35 14.55 -21.91
N ARG A 99 -7.52 15.37 -21.26
CA ARG A 99 -6.19 15.74 -21.75
C ARG A 99 -5.11 14.79 -21.24
N VAL A 100 -4.10 14.53 -22.08
CA VAL A 100 -2.94 13.69 -21.75
C VAL A 100 -2.16 14.23 -20.55
N ALA A 101 -2.04 15.56 -20.42
CA ALA A 101 -1.40 16.22 -19.28
C ALA A 101 -2.10 15.88 -17.95
N ASP A 102 -3.45 15.91 -17.93
CA ASP A 102 -4.25 15.59 -16.73
C ASP A 102 -4.10 14.12 -16.34
N LEU A 103 -4.02 13.23 -17.34
CA LEU A 103 -3.78 11.80 -17.14
C LEU A 103 -2.41 11.52 -16.52
N LEU A 104 -1.37 12.19 -17.02
CA LEU A 104 -0.01 12.08 -16.49
C LEU A 104 0.10 12.64 -15.08
N GLN A 105 -0.51 13.79 -14.81
CA GLN A 105 -0.54 14.39 -13.47
C GLN A 105 -1.28 13.49 -12.46
N LEU A 106 -2.41 12.90 -12.86
CA LEU A 106 -3.16 11.97 -12.03
C LEU A 106 -2.37 10.68 -11.73
N ASP A 107 -1.62 10.14 -12.71
CA ASP A 107 -0.78 8.96 -12.47
C ASP A 107 0.41 9.29 -11.55
N ALA A 108 0.99 10.49 -11.68
CA ALA A 108 2.03 10.96 -10.76
C ALA A 108 1.51 11.13 -9.32
N LEU A 109 0.32 11.71 -9.14
CA LEU A 109 -0.32 11.83 -7.82
C LEU A 109 -0.58 10.46 -7.20
N ARG A 110 -1.11 9.50 -7.99
CA ARG A 110 -1.35 8.12 -7.54
C ARG A 110 -0.06 7.40 -7.17
N ALA A 111 1.02 7.60 -7.93
CA ALA A 111 2.32 7.02 -7.60
C ALA A 111 2.90 7.59 -6.31
N LYS A 112 2.80 8.91 -6.08
CA LYS A 112 3.21 9.56 -4.82
C LYS A 112 2.39 9.04 -3.62
N ALA A 113 1.07 8.95 -3.76
CA ALA A 113 0.20 8.40 -2.73
C ALA A 113 0.54 6.93 -2.43
N GLY A 114 0.83 6.12 -3.47
CA GLY A 114 1.27 4.74 -3.33
C GLY A 114 2.58 4.58 -2.56
N ILE A 115 3.54 5.48 -2.77
CA ILE A 115 4.80 5.49 -1.99
C ILE A 115 4.53 5.79 -0.52
N ARG A 116 3.74 6.84 -0.23
CA ARG A 116 3.39 7.21 1.15
C ARG A 116 2.65 6.08 1.87
N LEU A 117 1.75 5.39 1.16
CA LEU A 117 1.00 4.26 1.71
C LEU A 117 1.93 3.07 2.02
N ALA A 118 2.87 2.75 1.13
CA ALA A 118 3.86 1.71 1.39
C ALA A 118 4.79 2.06 2.57
N GLN A 119 5.17 3.34 2.72
CA GLN A 119 5.92 3.81 3.90
C GLN A 119 5.10 3.68 5.18
N ALA A 120 3.83 4.07 5.16
CA ALA A 120 2.95 3.92 6.31
C ALA A 120 2.76 2.43 6.69
N GLN A 121 2.68 1.53 5.70
CA GLN A 121 2.64 0.08 5.95
C GLN A 121 3.92 -0.44 6.60
N LEU A 122 5.10 0.03 6.17
CA LEU A 122 6.37 -0.33 6.80
C LEU A 122 6.41 0.09 8.28
N TRP A 123 5.96 1.31 8.58
CA TRP A 123 5.81 1.77 9.96
C TRP A 123 4.80 0.95 10.75
N GLY A 124 3.66 0.59 10.14
CA GLY A 124 2.68 -0.31 10.75
C GLY A 124 3.25 -1.68 11.09
N PHE A 125 4.03 -2.28 10.19
CA PHE A 125 4.72 -3.56 10.46
C PHE A 125 5.74 -3.42 11.58
N ALA A 126 6.52 -2.34 11.62
CA ALA A 126 7.46 -2.09 12.71
C ALA A 126 6.74 -1.93 14.05
N ALA A 127 5.66 -1.15 14.10
CA ALA A 127 4.85 -0.98 15.31
C ALA A 127 4.24 -2.30 15.79
N LEU A 128 3.71 -3.12 14.88
CA LEU A 128 3.18 -4.44 15.19
C LEU A 128 4.26 -5.37 15.75
N LEU A 129 5.44 -5.40 15.11
CA LEU A 129 6.56 -6.23 15.54
C LEU A 129 7.03 -5.85 16.95
N VAL A 130 7.16 -4.56 17.22
CA VAL A 130 7.51 -4.04 18.56
C VAL A 130 6.43 -4.42 19.57
N GLY A 131 5.15 -4.22 19.25
CA GLY A 131 4.05 -4.57 20.15
C GLY A 131 4.00 -6.06 20.48
N VAL A 132 4.14 -6.92 19.47
CA VAL A 132 4.20 -8.38 19.66
C VAL A 132 5.40 -8.78 20.52
N THR A 133 6.56 -8.17 20.27
CA THR A 133 7.79 -8.49 21.02
C THR A 133 7.67 -8.08 22.48
N VAL A 134 7.13 -6.89 22.77
CA VAL A 134 6.88 -6.42 24.14
C VAL A 134 5.91 -7.33 24.87
N LEU A 135 4.82 -7.74 24.21
CA LEU A 135 3.83 -8.64 24.79
C LEU A 135 4.41 -10.04 25.07
N ALA A 136 5.21 -10.56 24.13
CA ALA A 136 5.85 -11.86 24.22
C ALA A 136 7.10 -11.85 25.11
N TRP A 137 7.59 -10.68 25.53
CA TRP A 137 8.85 -10.53 26.27
C TRP A 137 9.01 -11.50 27.45
N PRO A 138 8.00 -11.69 28.34
CA PRO A 138 8.13 -12.63 29.44
C PRO A 138 8.31 -14.09 28.97
N SER A 139 7.68 -14.46 27.86
CA SER A 139 7.77 -15.79 27.25
C SER A 139 9.04 -15.99 26.41
N LEU A 140 9.70 -14.90 26.03
CA LEU A 140 10.97 -14.92 25.29
C LEU A 140 12.19 -15.01 26.22
N GLN A 141 12.01 -14.86 27.53
CA GLN A 141 13.10 -15.01 28.49
C GLN A 141 13.69 -16.42 28.41
N PRO A 142 15.03 -16.56 28.36
CA PRO A 142 15.69 -17.88 28.26
C PRO A 142 15.21 -18.86 29.34
N SER A 143 14.95 -18.37 30.55
CA SER A 143 14.41 -19.14 31.66
C SER A 143 13.06 -19.80 31.35
N ALA A 144 12.20 -19.17 30.56
CA ALA A 144 10.84 -19.64 30.30
C ALA A 144 10.74 -20.67 29.16
N TRP A 145 11.52 -20.53 28.08
CA TRP A 145 11.37 -21.39 26.88
C TRP A 145 12.48 -22.41 26.67
N LEU A 146 13.65 -22.29 27.32
CA LEU A 146 14.68 -23.33 27.23
C LEU A 146 14.30 -24.60 27.99
N HIS A 147 13.48 -24.46 29.04
CA HIS A 147 13.05 -25.57 29.89
C HIS A 147 11.75 -26.23 29.40
N ASP A 148 11.02 -25.61 28.47
CA ASP A 148 9.78 -26.14 27.89
C ASP A 148 9.96 -26.41 26.39
N ALA A 149 10.13 -27.69 26.05
CA ALA A 149 10.30 -28.14 24.67
C ALA A 149 9.07 -27.87 23.79
N ALA A 150 7.86 -27.85 24.36
CA ALA A 150 6.63 -27.54 23.62
C ALA A 150 6.56 -26.05 23.29
N LEU A 151 6.85 -25.17 24.25
CA LEU A 151 6.92 -23.73 24.03
C LEU A 151 8.01 -23.38 23.01
N ARG A 152 9.19 -24.00 23.10
CA ARG A 152 10.29 -23.82 22.13
C ARG A 152 9.86 -24.19 20.70
N ARG A 153 9.20 -25.33 20.51
CA ARG A 153 8.69 -25.75 19.20
C ARG A 153 7.65 -24.78 18.67
N LEU A 154 6.71 -24.35 19.51
CA LEU A 154 5.67 -23.40 19.14
C LEU A 154 6.27 -22.05 18.70
N LEU A 155 7.25 -21.52 19.44
CA LEU A 155 7.95 -20.29 19.08
C LEU A 155 8.71 -20.43 17.75
N LEU A 156 9.42 -21.54 17.54
CA LEU A 156 10.12 -21.81 16.28
C LEU A 156 9.16 -21.89 15.10
N VAL A 157 8.04 -22.60 15.24
CA VAL A 157 7.01 -22.69 14.19
C VAL A 157 6.43 -21.30 13.90
N GLN A 158 6.13 -20.51 14.93
CA GLN A 158 5.63 -19.14 14.76
C GLN A 158 6.64 -18.25 14.04
N VAL A 159 7.93 -18.31 14.38
CA VAL A 159 8.98 -17.55 13.70
C VAL A 159 9.10 -17.99 12.25
N VAL A 160 9.18 -19.30 11.99
CA VAL A 160 9.34 -19.84 10.63
C VAL A 160 8.12 -19.56 9.76
N ALA A 161 6.90 -19.60 10.33
CA ALA A 161 5.68 -19.31 9.59
C ALA A 161 5.49 -17.81 9.31
N ASN A 162 5.80 -16.94 10.28
CA ASN A 162 5.56 -15.50 10.15
C ASN A 162 6.72 -14.74 9.48
N ALA A 163 7.96 -15.21 9.62
CA ALA A 163 9.12 -14.53 9.04
C ALA A 163 9.01 -14.34 7.51
N PRO A 164 8.59 -15.35 6.71
CA PRO A 164 8.38 -15.17 5.28
C PRO A 164 7.32 -14.11 4.95
N ILE A 165 6.26 -14.03 5.76
CA ILE A 165 5.17 -13.06 5.56
C ILE A 165 5.68 -11.65 5.84
N VAL A 166 6.38 -11.44 6.96
CA VAL A 166 6.92 -10.14 7.35
C VAL A 166 8.02 -9.69 6.39
N LEU A 167 9.01 -10.56 6.13
CA LEU A 167 10.12 -10.25 5.23
C LEU A 167 9.63 -10.06 3.78
N GLY A 168 8.70 -10.90 3.33
CA GLY A 168 8.05 -10.77 2.03
C GLY A 168 7.28 -9.46 1.90
N GLY A 169 6.52 -9.08 2.94
CA GLY A 169 5.80 -7.81 2.99
C GLY A 169 6.72 -6.59 2.94
N VAL A 170 7.81 -6.60 3.73
CA VAL A 170 8.84 -5.55 3.72
C VAL A 170 9.53 -5.47 2.35
N ALA A 171 9.98 -6.59 1.81
CA ALA A 171 10.62 -6.66 0.50
C ALA A 171 9.69 -6.16 -0.61
N PHE A 172 8.41 -6.55 -0.57
CA PHE A 172 7.39 -6.08 -1.48
C PHE A 172 7.19 -4.57 -1.39
N CYS A 173 7.07 -4.01 -0.17
CA CYS A 173 6.93 -2.57 0.04
C CYS A 173 8.12 -1.79 -0.52
N LEU A 174 9.35 -2.24 -0.23
CA LEU A 174 10.57 -1.61 -0.72
C LEU A 174 10.68 -1.69 -2.25
N TRP A 175 10.41 -2.87 -2.83
CA TRP A 175 10.36 -3.05 -4.28
C TRP A 175 9.30 -2.16 -4.92
N TYR A 176 8.11 -2.09 -4.32
CA TYR A 176 7.01 -1.27 -4.81
C TYR A 176 7.38 0.22 -4.79
N ILE A 177 7.98 0.72 -3.70
CA ILE A 177 8.49 2.09 -3.61
C ILE A 177 9.51 2.36 -4.73
N ARG A 178 10.49 1.48 -4.93
CA ARG A 178 11.49 1.62 -6.01
C ARG A 178 10.83 1.64 -7.38
N ARG A 179 9.84 0.76 -7.62
CA ARG A 179 9.08 0.70 -8.88
C ARG A 179 8.29 1.98 -9.12
N GLN A 180 7.64 2.55 -8.11
CA GLN A 180 6.88 3.80 -8.23
C GLN A 180 7.79 5.00 -8.45
N ARG A 181 8.96 5.07 -7.79
CA ARG A 181 9.98 6.11 -8.05
C ARG A 181 10.47 6.08 -9.50
N ARG A 182 10.75 4.88 -10.05
CA ARG A 182 11.10 4.72 -11.48
C ARG A 182 9.96 5.11 -12.44
N ARG A 183 8.70 4.99 -12.02
CA ARG A 183 7.56 5.47 -12.81
C ARG A 183 7.44 6.98 -12.78
N LEU A 184 7.61 7.59 -11.61
CA LEU A 184 7.62 9.05 -11.48
C LEU A 184 8.72 9.69 -12.32
N ALA A 185 9.93 9.12 -12.34
CA ALA A 185 11.02 9.59 -13.21
C ALA A 185 10.63 9.56 -14.70
N ARG A 186 9.99 8.48 -15.16
CA ARG A 186 9.51 8.37 -16.55
C ARG A 186 8.37 9.34 -16.87
N ILE A 187 7.46 9.57 -15.93
CA ILE A 187 6.38 10.55 -16.10
C ILE A 187 6.95 11.97 -16.20
N ALA A 188 7.94 12.30 -15.37
CA ALA A 188 8.61 13.60 -15.42
C ALA A 188 9.31 13.81 -16.78
N GLN A 189 9.97 12.78 -17.31
CA GLN A 189 10.59 12.82 -18.64
C GLN A 189 9.54 13.04 -19.76
N MET A 190 8.43 12.31 -19.74
CA MET A 190 7.35 12.51 -20.73
C MET A 190 6.72 13.90 -20.61
N GLN A 191 6.64 14.48 -19.40
CA GLN A 191 6.15 15.84 -19.20
C GLN A 191 7.12 16.90 -19.74
N SER A 192 8.44 16.68 -19.67
CA SER A 192 9.43 17.57 -20.28
C SER A 192 9.50 17.45 -21.80
N GLU A 193 9.12 16.32 -22.38
CA GLU A 193 9.06 16.12 -23.84
C GLU A 193 7.78 16.70 -24.47
N LEU A 194 6.73 16.93 -23.67
CA LEU A 194 5.44 17.50 -24.09
C LEU A 194 5.33 19.01 -23.80
N GLY A 195 6.37 19.60 -23.21
CA GLY A 195 6.47 21.01 -22.85
C GLY A 195 7.34 21.79 -23.83
#